data_AF-A0A821VTA7-F1
#
_entry.id   AF-A0A821VTA7-F1
#
_cell.length_a   1.000
_cell.length_b   1.000
_cell.length_c   1.000
_cell.angle_alpha   90.00
_cell.angle_beta   90.00
_cell.angle_gamma   90.00
#
_symmetry.space_group_name_H-M   'P 1'
#
loop_
_entity.id
_entity.type
_entity.pdbx_description
1 polymer ?
#
loop_
_entity_poly.entity_id
_entity_poly.type
_entity_poly.pdbx_seq_one_letter_code
_entity_poly.pdbx_strand_id
1 'polypeptide(L)'
;MPRKLVPVSTIDPDTGHISMRRSDPWINNFNEYLIAACRSNMDIKFIWSGNDAKALIYYITDYVTKVTLSFHDTFALVQKSTTSYMNPSYQTDKADAIEKSRKLILRCDNTLAPQQELSGVQVASYLMNWNDHYTTHKFQD
;
A
#
# COMPACT_ATOMS: atom_id res chain seq x y z
N MET A 1 2.34 -15.63 -14.69
CA MET A 1 3.09 -16.33 -15.75
C MET A 1 3.35 -17.76 -15.27
N PRO A 2 3.23 -18.78 -16.14
CA PRO A 2 3.47 -20.16 -15.75
C PRO A 2 4.92 -20.32 -15.28
N ARG A 3 5.11 -20.92 -14.11
CA ARG A 3 6.45 -21.19 -13.56
C ARG A 3 6.90 -22.60 -13.93
N LYS A 4 8.22 -22.80 -13.97
CA LYS A 4 8.84 -24.11 -14.23
C LYS A 4 8.32 -25.16 -13.24
N LEU A 5 7.91 -26.32 -13.75
CA LEU A 5 7.57 -27.47 -12.93
C LEU A 5 8.83 -28.05 -12.28
N VAL A 6 8.71 -28.44 -11.02
CA VAL A 6 9.81 -29.01 -10.25
C VAL A 6 9.26 -30.25 -9.55
N PRO A 7 9.71 -31.47 -9.89
CA PRO A 7 9.08 -32.70 -9.39
C PRO A 7 9.36 -32.96 -7.91
N VAL A 8 10.49 -32.47 -7.38
CA VAL A 8 10.95 -32.69 -6.01
C VAL A 8 11.62 -31.42 -5.49
N SER A 9 11.45 -31.09 -4.21
CA SER A 9 12.14 -29.96 -3.60
C SER A 9 13.63 -30.25 -3.48
N THR A 10 14.48 -29.36 -3.99
CA THR A 10 15.93 -29.52 -4.00
C THR A 10 16.63 -28.24 -3.55
N ILE A 11 17.82 -28.40 -2.98
CA ILE A 11 18.72 -27.29 -2.65
C ILE A 11 19.96 -27.47 -3.53
N ASP A 12 20.32 -26.43 -4.26
CA ASP A 12 21.58 -26.39 -4.99
C ASP A 12 22.74 -26.18 -3.99
N PRO A 13 23.68 -27.13 -3.88
CA PRO A 13 24.77 -27.05 -2.90
C PRO A 13 25.76 -25.90 -3.19
N ASP A 14 25.91 -25.48 -4.45
CA ASP A 14 26.90 -24.48 -4.83
C ASP A 14 26.35 -23.05 -4.66
N THR A 15 25.08 -22.85 -5.02
CA THR A 15 24.43 -21.53 -4.97
C THR A 15 23.58 -21.33 -3.72
N GLY A 16 23.23 -22.40 -3.01
CA GLY A 16 22.26 -22.38 -1.91
C GLY A 16 20.82 -22.17 -2.37
N HIS A 17 20.54 -22.18 -3.68
CA HIS A 17 19.22 -21.89 -4.21
C HIS A 17 18.23 -23.02 -3.91
N ILE A 18 17.10 -22.67 -3.28
CA ILE A 18 16.04 -23.61 -2.89
C ILE A 18 14.96 -23.64 -3.97
N SER A 19 14.77 -24.80 -4.59
CA SER A 19 13.66 -25.06 -5.51
C SER A 19 12.61 -25.91 -4.82
N MET A 20 11.38 -25.42 -4.71
CA MET A 20 10.27 -26.20 -4.15
C MET A 20 9.60 -27.04 -5.22
N ARG A 21 9.14 -28.24 -4.84
CA ARG A 21 8.25 -29.06 -5.67
C ARG A 21 7.03 -28.24 -6.10
N ARG A 22 6.71 -28.30 -7.38
CA ARG A 22 5.55 -27.66 -8.02
C ARG A 22 4.85 -28.65 -8.95
N SER A 23 3.59 -28.93 -8.66
CA SER A 23 2.74 -29.85 -9.44
C SER A 23 1.99 -29.17 -10.58
N ASP A 24 1.74 -27.85 -10.48
CA ASP A 24 1.04 -27.08 -11.51
C ASP A 24 1.79 -25.76 -11.80
N PRO A 25 2.00 -25.37 -13.08
CA PRO A 25 2.71 -24.15 -13.44
C PRO A 25 2.06 -22.85 -12.94
N TRP A 26 0.75 -22.87 -12.70
CA TRP A 26 -0.04 -21.70 -12.27
C TRP A 26 -0.13 -21.57 -10.75
N ILE A 27 0.37 -22.56 -10.02
CA ILE A 27 0.40 -22.54 -8.56
C ILE A 27 1.69 -21.89 -8.06
N ASN A 28 1.53 -20.87 -7.22
CA ASN A 28 2.63 -20.27 -6.46
C ASN A 28 3.15 -21.23 -5.39
N ASN A 29 4.33 -20.95 -4.85
CA ASN A 29 4.81 -21.70 -3.71
C ASN A 29 3.91 -21.43 -2.50
N PHE A 30 3.46 -22.49 -1.85
CA PHE A 30 2.59 -22.42 -0.69
C PHE A 30 3.03 -23.43 0.37
N ASN A 31 2.51 -23.26 1.58
CA ASN A 31 2.63 -24.20 2.68
C ASN A 31 1.22 -24.63 3.07
N GLU A 32 0.98 -25.94 3.19
CA GLU A 32 -0.36 -26.48 3.43
C GLU A 32 -0.97 -26.04 4.77
N TYR A 33 -0.14 -25.86 5.79
CA TYR A 33 -0.60 -25.43 7.11
C TYR A 33 -0.93 -23.94 7.13
N LEU A 34 -0.05 -23.12 6.52
CA LEU A 34 -0.27 -21.68 6.45
C LEU A 34 -1.47 -21.33 5.57
N ILE A 35 -1.67 -22.01 4.44
CA ILE A 35 -2.84 -21.73 3.59
C ILE A 35 -4.15 -22.12 4.30
N ALA A 36 -4.14 -23.21 5.06
CA ALA A 36 -5.28 -23.64 5.86
C ALA A 36 -5.59 -22.66 6.99
N ALA A 37 -4.56 -22.15 7.69
CA ALA A 37 -4.72 -21.22 8.79
C ALA A 37 -5.15 -19.82 8.32
N CYS A 38 -4.46 -19.27 7.32
CA CYS A 38 -4.70 -17.92 6.83
C CYS A 38 -5.89 -17.82 5.86
N ARG A 39 -6.26 -18.93 5.21
CA ARG A 39 -7.34 -19.02 4.21
C ARG A 39 -7.24 -17.96 3.11
N SER A 40 -6.01 -17.55 2.79
CA SER A 40 -5.70 -16.50 1.83
C SER A 40 -4.65 -16.98 0.82
N ASN A 41 -4.58 -16.29 -0.32
CA ASN A 41 -3.59 -16.61 -1.35
C ASN A 41 -2.17 -16.41 -0.82
N MET A 42 -1.25 -17.31 -1.17
CA MET A 42 0.14 -17.26 -0.71
C MET A 42 1.13 -17.33 -1.88
N ASP A 43 2.25 -16.65 -1.71
CA ASP A 43 3.42 -16.73 -2.60
C ASP A 43 4.71 -16.71 -1.77
N ILE A 44 5.17 -17.90 -1.38
CA ILE A 44 6.36 -18.06 -0.53
C ILE A 44 7.64 -18.02 -1.38
N LYS A 45 8.58 -17.13 -1.01
CA LYS A 45 9.90 -17.05 -1.63
C LYS A 45 10.99 -17.23 -0.57
N PHE A 46 11.97 -18.08 -0.87
CA PHE A 46 13.16 -18.24 -0.06
C PHE A 46 14.19 -17.19 -0.48
N ILE A 47 14.84 -16.58 0.50
CA ILE A 47 15.83 -15.52 0.29
C ILE A 47 17.13 -16.02 0.90
N TRP A 48 18.00 -16.53 0.05
CA TRP A 48 19.24 -17.16 0.49
C TRP A 48 20.48 -16.46 -0.07
N SER A 49 20.35 -15.80 -1.22
CA SER A 49 21.44 -15.04 -1.83
C SER A 49 21.28 -13.53 -1.65
N GLY A 50 22.39 -12.79 -1.72
CA GLY A 50 22.37 -11.32 -1.73
C GLY A 50 21.63 -10.73 -2.93
N ASN A 51 21.58 -11.45 -4.06
CA ASN A 51 20.79 -11.05 -5.23
C ASN A 51 19.29 -11.18 -4.96
N ASP A 52 18.86 -12.27 -4.32
CA ASP A 52 17.45 -12.45 -3.95
C ASP A 52 17.01 -11.40 -2.92
N ALA A 53 17.88 -11.09 -1.95
CA ALA A 53 17.61 -10.05 -0.96
C ALA A 53 17.47 -8.68 -1.62
N LYS A 54 18.36 -8.34 -2.56
CA LYS A 54 18.29 -7.10 -3.33
C LYS A 54 17.00 -7.02 -4.16
N ALA A 55 16.65 -8.10 -4.85
CA ALA A 55 15.41 -8.19 -5.63
C ALA A 55 14.17 -8.04 -4.74
N LEU A 56 14.16 -8.64 -3.55
CA LEU A 56 13.10 -8.45 -2.57
C LEU A 56 13.00 -6.98 -2.15
N ILE A 57 14.11 -6.34 -1.79
CA ILE A 57 14.10 -4.94 -1.36
C ILE A 57 13.50 -4.07 -2.45
N TYR A 58 13.93 -4.21 -3.71
CA TYR A 58 13.33 -3.47 -4.82
C TYR A 58 11.83 -3.73 -4.95
N TYR A 59 11.40 -4.98 -4.84
CA TYR A 59 9.98 -5.34 -4.91
C TYR A 59 9.16 -4.71 -3.78
N ILE A 60 9.65 -4.78 -2.53
CA ILE A 60 8.98 -4.18 -1.38
C ILE A 60 8.95 -2.66 -1.53
N THR A 61 10.08 -2.04 -1.87
CA THR A 61 10.15 -0.60 -2.07
C THR A 61 9.18 -0.15 -3.14
N ASP A 62 9.20 -0.76 -4.33
CA ASP A 62 8.27 -0.43 -5.42
C ASP A 62 6.81 -0.54 -4.98
N TYR A 63 6.47 -1.60 -4.24
CA TYR A 63 5.12 -1.81 -3.73
C TYR A 63 4.72 -0.77 -2.67
N VAL A 64 5.59 -0.45 -1.72
CA VAL A 64 5.33 0.52 -0.65
C VAL A 64 5.30 1.95 -1.21
N THR A 65 6.14 2.25 -2.19
CA THR A 65 6.17 3.57 -2.85
C THR A 65 5.13 3.71 -3.96
N LYS A 66 4.33 2.67 -4.21
CA LYS A 66 3.28 2.71 -5.22
C LYS A 66 2.27 3.79 -4.83
N VAL A 67 2.30 4.89 -5.56
CA VAL A 67 1.44 6.04 -5.30
C VAL A 67 -0.02 5.62 -5.48
N THR A 68 -0.84 5.83 -4.46
CA THR A 68 -2.25 5.45 -4.46
C THR A 68 -3.10 6.32 -5.38
N LEU A 69 -2.67 7.55 -5.66
CA LEU A 69 -3.33 8.49 -6.56
C LEU A 69 -2.36 8.99 -7.62
N SER A 70 -2.77 8.99 -8.89
CA SER A 70 -1.90 9.50 -9.95
C SER A 70 -1.64 11.01 -9.73
N PHE A 71 -0.45 11.47 -10.10
CA PHE A 71 -0.08 12.89 -9.96
C PHE A 71 -1.05 13.80 -10.75
N HIS A 72 -1.51 13.33 -11.91
CA HIS A 72 -2.49 14.04 -12.74
C HIS A 72 -3.82 14.25 -12.00
N ASP A 73 -4.31 13.23 -11.30
CA ASP A 73 -5.59 13.32 -10.58
C ASP A 73 -5.49 14.24 -9.37
N THR A 74 -4.40 14.12 -8.61
CA THR A 74 -4.09 15.05 -7.50
C THR A 74 -4.07 16.49 -8.00
N PHE A 75 -3.38 16.75 -9.12
CA PHE A 75 -3.28 18.09 -9.71
C PHE A 75 -4.64 18.63 -10.17
N ALA A 76 -5.44 17.81 -10.84
CA ALA A 76 -6.78 18.20 -11.29
C ALA A 76 -7.71 18.55 -10.10
N LEU A 77 -7.63 17.79 -9.00
CA LEU A 77 -8.41 18.05 -7.78
C LEU A 77 -8.00 19.36 -7.10
N VAL A 78 -6.70 19.64 -7.01
CA VAL A 78 -6.18 20.90 -6.48
C VAL A 78 -6.55 22.07 -7.40
N GLN A 79 -6.46 21.91 -8.72
CA GLN A 79 -6.90 22.95 -9.65
C GLN A 79 -8.39 23.26 -9.46
N LYS A 80 -9.23 22.23 -9.34
CA LYS A 80 -10.67 22.38 -9.08
C LYS A 80 -10.94 23.12 -7.76
N SER A 81 -10.22 22.78 -6.69
CA SER A 81 -10.38 23.46 -5.40
C SER A 81 -9.95 24.93 -5.48
N THR A 82 -8.84 25.25 -6.16
CA THR A 82 -8.39 26.63 -6.39
C THR A 82 -9.40 27.43 -7.22
N THR A 83 -9.90 26.90 -8.34
CA THR A 83 -10.92 27.58 -9.16
C THR A 83 -12.21 27.83 -8.36
N SER A 84 -12.65 26.84 -7.57
CA SER A 84 -13.83 27.00 -6.71
C SER A 84 -13.65 28.05 -5.61
N TYR A 85 -12.42 28.26 -5.15
CA TYR A 85 -12.06 29.27 -4.16
C TYR A 85 -11.98 30.68 -4.76
N MET A 86 -11.52 30.79 -6.00
CA MET A 86 -11.45 32.07 -6.72
C MET A 86 -12.82 32.58 -7.20
N ASN A 87 -13.86 31.75 -7.20
CA ASN A 87 -15.20 32.16 -7.62
C ASN A 87 -15.74 33.34 -6.77
N PRO A 88 -16.11 34.48 -7.39
CA PRO A 88 -16.55 35.69 -6.69
C PRO A 88 -17.77 35.48 -5.79
N SER A 89 -18.60 34.48 -6.10
CA SER A 89 -19.81 34.12 -5.34
C SER A 89 -19.54 33.71 -3.89
N TYR A 90 -18.31 33.28 -3.58
CA TYR A 90 -17.86 32.87 -2.24
C TYR A 90 -16.92 33.89 -1.59
N GLN A 91 -16.61 35.00 -2.26
CA GLN A 91 -15.75 36.06 -1.73
C GLN A 91 -16.58 37.11 -0.96
N THR A 92 -17.13 36.71 0.18
CA THR A 92 -17.79 37.64 1.12
C THR A 92 -16.92 38.02 2.32
N ASP A 93 -15.77 37.36 2.50
CA ASP A 93 -14.93 37.52 3.68
C ASP A 93 -13.79 38.56 3.49
N LYS A 94 -13.76 39.57 4.37
CA LYS A 94 -12.59 40.43 4.66
C LYS A 94 -11.51 39.65 5.45
N ALA A 95 -11.21 38.42 5.04
CA ALA A 95 -10.22 37.59 5.71
C ALA A 95 -8.80 38.04 5.34
N ASP A 96 -7.91 38.01 6.32
CA ASP A 96 -6.47 38.23 6.14
C ASP A 96 -5.86 37.21 5.17
N ALA A 97 -4.75 37.57 4.52
CA ALA A 97 -4.11 36.72 3.52
C ALA A 97 -3.69 35.34 4.07
N ILE A 98 -3.35 35.29 5.35
CA ILE A 98 -3.01 34.05 6.06
C ILE A 98 -4.23 33.14 6.18
N GLU A 99 -5.36 33.67 6.65
CA GLU A 99 -6.62 32.93 6.78
C GLU A 99 -7.13 32.41 5.42
N LYS A 100 -6.96 33.21 4.37
CA LYS A 100 -7.28 32.79 3.00
C LYS A 100 -6.44 31.59 2.57
N SER A 101 -5.14 31.61 2.85
CA SER A 101 -4.23 30.51 2.53
C SER A 101 -4.56 29.23 3.33
N ARG A 102 -4.88 29.36 4.62
CA ARG A 102 -5.31 28.23 5.46
C ARG A 102 -6.59 27.58 4.92
N LYS A 103 -7.60 28.39 4.58
CA LYS A 103 -8.86 27.90 3.98
C LYS A 103 -8.63 27.19 2.65
N LEU A 104 -7.72 27.69 1.81
CA LEU A 104 -7.39 27.04 0.54
C LEU A 104 -6.78 25.65 0.76
N ILE A 105 -5.77 25.54 1.63
CA ILE A 105 -5.12 24.26 1.95
C ILE A 105 -6.13 23.27 2.52
N LEU A 106 -6.96 23.71 3.47
CA LEU A 106 -8.01 22.87 4.06
C LEU A 106 -9.00 22.37 3.00
N ARG A 107 -9.33 23.19 2.00
CA ARG A 107 -10.21 22.79 0.90
C ARG A 107 -9.55 21.77 -0.02
N CYS A 108 -8.27 21.96 -0.35
CA CYS A 108 -7.50 20.96 -1.10
C CYS A 108 -7.48 19.63 -0.34
N ASP A 109 -7.18 19.65 0.95
CA ASP A 109 -7.11 18.47 1.80
C ASP A 109 -8.45 17.74 1.85
N ASN A 110 -9.54 18.45 2.14
CA ASN A 110 -10.90 17.88 2.13
C ASN A 110 -11.34 17.35 0.75
N THR A 111 -10.75 17.83 -0.34
CA THR A 111 -11.03 17.34 -1.69
C THR A 111 -10.19 16.10 -2.03
N LEU A 112 -8.97 16.01 -1.48
CA LEU A 112 -8.03 14.90 -1.70
C LEU A 112 -8.30 13.70 -0.79
N ALA A 113 -8.60 13.95 0.49
CA ALA A 113 -8.76 12.88 1.49
C ALA A 113 -9.79 11.81 1.09
N PRO A 114 -10.97 12.13 0.53
CA PRO A 114 -11.94 11.12 0.09
C PRO A 114 -11.52 10.35 -1.18
N GLN A 115 -10.56 10.87 -1.95
CA GLN A 115 -10.06 10.26 -3.18
C GLN A 115 -8.91 9.27 -2.92
N GLN A 116 -8.42 9.19 -1.68
CA GLN A 116 -7.45 8.19 -1.29
C GLN A 116 -8.12 6.81 -1.21
N GLU A 117 -7.62 5.87 -2.02
CA GLU A 117 -8.03 4.48 -1.92
C GLU A 117 -7.51 3.86 -0.62
N LEU A 118 -8.43 3.28 0.16
CA LEU A 118 -8.11 2.50 1.34
C LEU A 118 -8.20 1.02 1.01
N SER A 119 -7.30 0.21 1.59
CA SER A 119 -7.38 -1.24 1.46
C SER A 119 -8.64 -1.78 2.12
N GLY A 120 -9.33 -2.74 1.48
CA GLY A 120 -10.55 -3.33 2.05
C GLY A 120 -10.35 -3.95 3.43
N VAL A 121 -9.14 -4.45 3.72
CA VAL A 121 -8.78 -4.97 5.06
C VAL A 121 -8.68 -3.85 6.10
N GLN A 122 -8.18 -2.66 5.72
CA GLN A 122 -8.16 -1.48 6.59
C GLN A 122 -9.58 -1.00 6.88
N VAL A 123 -10.43 -0.91 5.85
CA VAL A 123 -11.84 -0.54 6.00
C VAL A 123 -12.57 -1.52 6.92
N ALA A 124 -12.38 -2.83 6.72
CA ALA A 124 -12.96 -3.84 7.60
C ALA A 124 -12.47 -3.69 9.05
N SER A 125 -11.18 -3.45 9.26
CA SER A 125 -10.62 -3.20 10.60
C SER A 125 -11.26 -2.00 11.29
N TYR A 126 -11.43 -0.88 10.56
CA TYR A 126 -12.09 0.32 11.07
C TYR A 126 -13.58 0.06 11.39
N LEU A 127 -14.30 -0.65 10.53
CA LEU A 127 -15.69 -1.03 10.77
C LEU A 127 -15.86 -1.95 11.98
N MET A 128 -14.89 -2.84 12.21
CA MET A 128 -14.85 -3.74 13.36
C MET A 128 -14.34 -3.08 14.64
N ASN A 129 -14.00 -1.78 14.58
CA ASN A 129 -13.42 -1.01 15.68
C ASN A 129 -12.18 -1.68 16.30
N TRP A 130 -11.35 -2.30 15.45
CA TRP A 130 -10.07 -2.86 15.86
C TRP A 130 -9.01 -1.76 15.93
N ASN A 131 -8.13 -1.85 16.94
CA ASN A 131 -7.02 -0.91 17.06
C ASN A 131 -6.07 -1.03 15.88
N ASP A 132 -5.66 0.12 15.34
CA ASP A 132 -4.72 0.26 14.24
C ASP A 132 -3.29 0.57 14.70
N HIS A 133 -3.07 0.63 16.02
CA HIS A 133 -1.77 0.95 16.60
C HIS A 133 -1.48 0.08 17.82
N TYR A 134 -0.19 -0.19 18.03
CA TYR A 134 0.32 -0.85 19.23
C TYR A 134 1.08 0.18 20.05
N THR A 135 0.67 0.44 21.29
CA THR A 135 1.46 1.24 22.24
C THR A 135 2.06 0.34 23.30
N THR A 136 3.38 0.45 23.51
CA THR A 136 4.04 -0.23 24.64
C THR A 136 3.86 0.57 25.92
N HIS A 137 3.70 1.90 25.81
CA HIS A 137 3.58 2.82 26.93
C HIS A 137 2.50 3.86 26.65
N LYS A 138 1.74 4.22 27.69
CA LYS A 138 0.83 5.36 27.67
C LYS A 138 1.57 6.51 28.34
N PHE A 139 1.77 7.61 27.62
CA PHE A 139 2.23 8.84 28.26
C PHE A 139 1.08 9.38 29.12
N GLN A 140 1.40 9.83 30.33
CA GLN A 140 0.46 10.52 31.20
C GLN A 140 0.22 11.93 30.64
N ASP A 141 -1.05 12.29 30.51
CA ASP A 141 -1.50 13.65 30.20
C ASP A 141 -1.15 14.64 31.32
#